data_AF-A0A662KPA1-F1
#
_entry.id   AF-A0A662KPA1-F1
#
_cell.length_a   1.000
_cell.length_b   1.000
_cell.length_c   1.000
_cell.angle_alpha   90.00
_cell.angle_beta   90.00
_cell.angle_gamma   90.00
#
_symmetry.space_group_name_H-M   'P 1'
#
loop_
_entity.id
_entity.type
_entity.pdbx_description
1 polymer ?
#
loop_
_entity_poly.entity_id
_entity_poly.type
_entity_poly.pdbx_seq_one_letter_code
_entity_poly.pdbx_strand_id
1 'polypeptide(L)' 'IKRKTMISIEPIMDFDLNTMVEWIYSIRPLFVSIGADSKGNNLPEPPSYKIKALIDKLEKITEVRIKKNLGRLIDVSSCV' A
#
# COMPACT_ATOMS: atom_id res chain seq x y z
N ILE A 1 13.56 -21.87 12.13
CA ILE A 1 13.96 -21.08 10.94
C ILE A 1 12.85 -20.07 10.65
N LYS A 2 13.12 -18.75 10.68
CA LYS A 2 12.12 -17.73 10.30
C LYS A 2 12.04 -17.70 8.76
N ARG A 3 10.84 -17.92 8.21
CA ARG A 3 10.61 -17.84 6.75
C ARG A 3 10.65 -16.38 6.31
N LYS A 4 11.22 -16.14 5.13
CA LYS A 4 11.22 -14.84 4.46
C LYS A 4 9.84 -14.64 3.80
N THR A 5 9.09 -13.64 4.24
CA THR A 5 7.75 -13.33 3.74
C THR A 5 7.77 -12.01 2.98
N MET A 6 7.06 -11.97 1.86
CA MET A 6 6.71 -10.75 1.12
C MET A 6 5.19 -10.59 1.17
N ILE A 7 4.70 -9.36 1.30
CA ILE A 7 3.27 -9.05 1.17
C ILE A 7 3.05 -8.30 -0.14
N SER A 8 2.01 -8.66 -0.88
CA SER A 8 1.52 -7.92 -2.04
C SER A 8 0.14 -7.35 -1.75
N ILE A 9 -0.03 -6.05 -1.94
CA ILE A 9 -1.30 -5.31 -1.81
C ILE A 9 -1.67 -4.81 -3.21
N GLU A 10 -2.18 -5.73 -4.03
CA GLU A 10 -2.41 -5.50 -5.46
C GLU A 10 -3.71 -6.17 -5.94
N PRO A 11 -4.67 -5.40 -6.50
CA PRO A 11 -4.76 -3.94 -6.44
C PRO A 11 -5.10 -3.47 -5.01
N ILE A 12 -4.60 -2.31 -4.60
CA ILE A 12 -5.00 -1.68 -3.35
C ILE A 12 -6.47 -1.27 -3.44
N MET A 13 -7.27 -1.79 -2.52
CA MET A 13 -8.68 -1.44 -2.34
C MET A 13 -8.84 -0.71 -1.02
N ASP A 14 -10.00 -0.07 -0.80
CA ASP A 14 -10.32 0.65 0.42
C ASP A 14 -10.17 -0.26 1.64
N PHE A 15 -9.58 0.29 2.70
CA PHE A 15 -9.07 -0.49 3.83
C PHE A 15 -9.21 0.30 5.13
N ASP A 16 -9.12 -0.35 6.29
CA ASP A 16 -8.89 0.38 7.54
C ASP A 16 -7.38 0.57 7.76
N LEU A 17 -6.93 1.82 7.94
CA LEU A 17 -5.51 2.16 8.00
C LEU A 17 -4.82 1.51 9.21
N ASN A 18 -5.45 1.54 10.37
CA ASN A 18 -4.82 1.04 11.59
C ASN A 18 -4.73 -0.49 11.57
N THR A 19 -5.83 -1.14 11.17
CA THR A 19 -5.92 -2.60 11.03
C THR A 19 -4.87 -3.12 10.04
N MET A 20 -4.76 -2.49 8.86
CA MET A 20 -3.81 -2.93 7.84
C MET A 20 -2.34 -2.79 8.30
N VAL A 21 -2.01 -1.70 8.99
CA VAL A 21 -0.67 -1.48 9.55
C VAL A 21 -0.37 -2.50 10.66
N GLU A 22 -1.33 -2.78 11.54
CA GLU A 22 -1.17 -3.76 12.63
C GLU A 22 -0.91 -5.18 12.10
N TRP A 23 -1.66 -5.60 11.08
CA TRP A 23 -1.44 -6.90 10.43
C TRP A 23 -0.04 -7.00 9.83
N ILE A 24 0.37 -6.00 9.06
CA ILE A 24 1.69 -6.00 8.41
C ILE A 24 2.82 -5.96 9.44
N TYR A 25 2.67 -5.16 10.50
CA TYR A 25 3.60 -5.11 11.62
C TYR A 25 3.78 -6.49 12.26
N SER A 26 2.67 -7.20 12.52
CA SER A 26 2.68 -8.53 13.14
C SER A 26 3.34 -9.59 12.25
N ILE A 27 3.13 -9.51 10.93
CA ILE A 27 3.72 -10.44 9.95
C ILE A 27 5.24 -10.28 9.87
N ARG A 28 5.76 -9.06 10.07
CA ARG A 28 7.20 -8.72 9.92
C ARG A 28 7.77 -9.16 8.57
N PRO A 29 7.19 -8.69 7.44
CA PRO A 29 7.65 -9.05 6.11
C PRO A 29 9.03 -8.44 5.80
N LEU A 30 9.71 -9.00 4.81
CA LEU A 30 10.91 -8.39 4.23
C LEU A 30 10.58 -7.07 3.53
N PHE A 31 9.49 -7.06 2.78
CA PHE A 31 8.98 -5.88 2.09
C PHE A 31 7.49 -6.04 1.76
N VAL A 32 6.85 -4.92 1.42
CA VAL A 32 5.48 -4.83 0.94
C VAL A 32 5.49 -4.22 -0.46
N SER A 33 4.82 -4.87 -1.42
CA SER A 33 4.57 -4.31 -2.77
C SER A 33 3.16 -3.73 -2.82
N ILE A 34 2.99 -2.52 -3.33
CA ILE A 34 1.70 -1.83 -3.42
C ILE A 34 1.46 -1.37 -4.85
N GLY A 35 0.30 -1.70 -5.42
CA GLY A 35 -0.09 -1.32 -6.78
C GLY A 35 -1.60 -1.10 -6.92
N ALA A 36 -1.99 -0.31 -7.91
CA ALA A 36 -3.40 0.01 -8.16
C ALA A 36 -4.07 -0.99 -9.14
N ASP A 37 -5.38 -0.86 -9.36
CA ASP A 37 -6.05 -1.63 -10.42
C ASP A 37 -5.60 -1.15 -11.82
N SER A 38 -5.09 -2.04 -12.65
CA SER A 38 -4.64 -1.70 -14.01
C SER A 38 -5.62 -2.10 -15.09
N LYS A 39 -6.67 -2.86 -14.76
CA LYS A 39 -7.60 -3.43 -15.75
C LYS A 39 -8.97 -2.73 -15.78
N GLY A 40 -9.18 -1.68 -14.98
CA GLY A 40 -10.41 -0.91 -14.99
C GLY A 40 -11.62 -1.70 -14.47
N ASN A 41 -11.40 -2.54 -13.47
CA ASN A 41 -12.44 -3.37 -12.85
C ASN A 41 -13.37 -2.57 -11.92
N ASN A 42 -13.21 -1.24 -11.82
CA ASN A 42 -13.98 -0.35 -10.95
C ASN A 42 -14.01 -0.83 -9.48
N LEU A 43 -12.86 -1.28 -8.99
CA LEU A 43 -12.71 -1.68 -7.59
C LEU A 43 -12.83 -0.46 -6.68
N PRO A 44 -13.25 -0.64 -5.40
CA PRO A 44 -13.32 0.44 -4.44
C PRO A 44 -11.91 0.88 -4.05
N GLU A 45 -11.27 1.74 -4.82
CA GLU A 45 -9.91 2.21 -4.55
C GLU A 45 -9.90 3.31 -3.46
N PRO A 46 -8.91 3.33 -2.56
CA PRO A 46 -8.84 4.32 -1.51
C PRO A 46 -8.39 5.69 -2.05
N PRO A 47 -8.74 6.79 -1.35
CA PRO A 47 -8.27 8.12 -1.72
C PRO A 47 -6.75 8.27 -1.49
N SER A 48 -6.13 9.18 -2.25
CA SER A 48 -4.68 9.44 -2.25
C SER A 48 -4.07 9.59 -0.85
N TYR A 49 -4.70 10.40 0.01
CA TYR A 49 -4.19 10.67 1.37
C TYR A 49 -4.10 9.40 2.22
N LYS A 50 -5.02 8.44 2.01
CA LYS A 50 -5.10 7.20 2.79
C LYS A 50 -4.00 6.24 2.37
N ILE A 51 -3.68 6.20 1.06
CA ILE A 51 -2.53 5.46 0.52
C ILE A 51 -1.22 6.05 1.04
N LYS A 52 -1.06 7.38 0.98
CA LYS A 52 0.13 8.07 1.51
C LYS A 52 0.34 7.78 2.99
N ALA A 53 -0.74 7.87 3.79
CA ALA A 53 -0.67 7.53 5.21
C ALA A 53 -0.31 6.07 5.50
N LEU A 54 -0.72 5.12 4.63
CA LEU A 54 -0.30 3.73 4.72
C LEU A 54 1.21 3.60 4.42
N ILE A 55 1.69 4.18 3.32
CA ILE A 55 3.10 4.16 2.93
C ILE A 55 3.96 4.73 4.07
N ASP A 56 3.63 5.94 4.56
CA ASP A 56 4.36 6.61 5.64
C ASP A 56 4.46 5.78 6.93
N LYS A 57 3.41 4.99 7.24
CA LYS A 57 3.40 4.09 8.39
C LYS A 57 4.22 2.81 8.13
N LEU A 58 4.12 2.24 6.94
CA LEU A 58 4.82 1.00 6.59
C LEU A 58 6.33 1.19 6.41
N GLU A 59 6.77 2.33 5.87
CA GLU A 59 8.21 2.64 5.71
C GLU A 59 8.96 2.71 7.05
N LYS A 60 8.25 2.93 8.16
CA LYS A 60 8.82 2.86 9.52
C LYS A 60 9.04 1.42 10.01
N ILE A 61 8.47 0.44 9.33
CA ILE A 61 8.37 -0.97 9.79
C ILE A 61 9.06 -1.93 8.82
N THR A 62 8.98 -1.68 7.51
CA THR A 62 9.47 -2.57 6.44
C THR A 62 9.75 -1.78 5.16
N GLU A 63 10.47 -2.38 4.21
CA GLU A 63 10.67 -1.79 2.89
C GLU A 63 9.34 -1.74 2.11
N VAL A 64 9.00 -0.58 1.55
CA VAL A 64 7.82 -0.41 0.70
C VAL A 64 8.26 -0.27 -0.75
N ARG A 65 7.69 -1.09 -1.64
CA ARG A 65 7.91 -1.04 -3.08
C ARG A 65 6.66 -0.55 -3.78
N ILE A 66 6.74 0.64 -4.34
CA ILE A 66 5.65 1.26 -5.08
C ILE A 66 5.68 0.79 -6.54
N LYS A 67 4.59 0.17 -7.00
CA LYS A 67 4.41 -0.16 -8.42
C LYS A 67 4.11 1.11 -9.21
N LYS A 68 4.60 1.20 -10.45
CA LYS A 68 4.40 2.35 -11.35
C LYS A 68 2.92 2.72 -11.52
N ASN A 69 2.02 1.73 -11.53
CA ASN A 69 0.58 1.95 -11.69
C ASN A 69 -0.08 2.61 -10.47
N LEU A 70 0.58 2.63 -9.30
CA LEU A 70 0.07 3.35 -8.13
C LEU A 70 0.14 4.87 -8.31
N GLY A 71 1.04 5.37 -9.16
CA GLY A 71 1.25 6.80 -9.42
C GLY A 71 -0.05 7.55 -9.72
N ARG A 72 -0.96 6.94 -10.49
CA ARG A 72 -2.27 7.55 -10.81
C ARG A 72 -3.16 7.87 -9.59
N LEU A 73 -2.93 7.21 -8.44
CA LEU A 73 -3.67 7.44 -7.20
C LEU A 73 -2.94 8.41 -6.25
N ILE A 74 -1.63 8.60 -6.39
CA ILE A 74 -0.81 9.39 -5.46
C ILE A 74 -0.22 10.68 -6.06
N ASP A 75 -0.06 10.74 -7.38
CA ASP A 75 0.43 11.91 -8.15
C ASP A 75 -0.69 12.89 -8.53
N VAL A 76 -1.62 13.13 -7.61
CA VAL A 76 -2.40 14.35 -7.68
C VAL A 76 -1.50 15.43 -7.11
N SER A 77 -0.86 16.18 -8.01
CA SER A 77 -0.28 17.48 -7.68
C SER A 77 -1.21 18.18 -6.71
N SER A 78 -0.66 18.52 -5.55
CA SER A 78 -1.26 19.41 -4.59
C SER A 78 -1.95 20.53 -5.36
N CYS A 79 -3.27 20.65 -5.22
CA CYS A 79 -3.89 21.94 -5.49
C CYS A 79 -3.21 22.93 -4.55
N VAL A 80 -2.25 23.68 -5.10
CA VAL A 80 -1.71 24.95 -4.61
C VAL A 80 -1.57 25.85 -5.82
#